data_AF-A0A6A6T0H5-F1
#
_entry.id   AF-A0A6A6T0H5-F1
#
_cell.length_a   1.000
_cell.length_b   1.000
_cell.length_c   1.000
_cell.angle_alpha   90.00
_cell.angle_beta   90.00
_cell.angle_gamma   90.00
#
_symmetry.space_group_name_H-M   'P 1'
#
loop_
_entity.id
_entity.type
_entity.pdbx_description
1 polymer ?
#
loop_
_entity_poly.entity_id
_entity_poly.type
_entity_poly.pdbx_seq_one_letter_code
_entity_poly.pdbx_strand_id
1 'polypeptide(L)'
;MLRDEDAVFAKRVAEQGGSVVWREWEGMPHVFAFMLEKHEASRLFLEEFGRFCRGVVGAEQGEGEGKGGDGEGVQSSAILYKAKTLEPITSPVSEITELSDEQVERFMREGRQRIEGRGDGSTEARPML
;
A
#
# COMPACT_ATOMS: atom_id res chain seq x y z
N MET A 1 10.22 2.46 -7.37
CA MET A 1 9.69 2.32 -6.00
C MET A 1 8.68 3.45 -5.83
N LEU A 2 7.41 3.10 -5.63
CA LEU A 2 6.25 4.01 -5.60
C LEU A 2 5.62 4.09 -4.18
N ARG A 3 6.38 3.69 -3.15
CA ARG A 3 5.85 3.52 -1.80
C ARG A 3 5.28 4.80 -1.21
N ASP A 4 5.98 5.92 -1.38
CA ASP A 4 5.58 7.18 -0.74
C ASP A 4 4.33 7.80 -1.39
N GLU A 5 4.19 7.72 -2.72
CA GLU A 5 2.97 8.15 -3.41
C GLU A 5 1.76 7.32 -3.01
N ASP A 6 1.91 5.98 -2.93
CA ASP A 6 0.85 5.07 -2.50
C ASP A 6 0.44 5.34 -1.05
N ALA A 7 1.41 5.58 -0.16
CA ALA A 7 1.16 5.85 1.26
C ALA A 7 0.45 7.20 1.47
N VAL A 8 0.84 8.24 0.73
CA VAL A 8 0.15 9.55 0.75
C VAL A 8 -1.27 9.41 0.23
N PHE A 9 -1.47 8.69 -0.87
CA PHE A 9 -2.80 8.44 -1.42
C PHE A 9 -3.69 7.69 -0.42
N ALA A 10 -3.19 6.58 0.14
CA ALA A 10 -3.89 5.78 1.12
C ALA A 10 -4.27 6.59 2.38
N LYS A 11 -3.36 7.42 2.90
CA LYS A 11 -3.65 8.30 4.03
C LYS A 11 -4.78 9.29 3.71
N ARG A 12 -4.75 9.93 2.53
CA ARG A 12 -5.79 10.86 2.09
C ARG A 12 -7.16 10.19 1.93
N VAL A 13 -7.19 8.96 1.41
CA VAL A 13 -8.44 8.17 1.32
C VAL A 13 -9.02 7.92 2.72
N ALA A 14 -8.18 7.52 3.68
CA ALA A 14 -8.61 7.28 5.06
C ALA A 14 -9.13 8.55 5.74
N GLU A 15 -8.45 9.69 5.55
CA GLU A 15 -8.86 11.00 6.10
C GLU A 15 -10.22 11.48 5.55
N GLN A 16 -10.58 11.06 4.34
CA GLN A 16 -11.88 11.34 3.72
C GLN A 16 -12.98 10.35 4.12
N GLY A 17 -12.70 9.43 5.05
CA GLY A 17 -13.65 8.42 5.53
C GLY A 17 -13.71 7.16 4.67
N GLY A 18 -12.79 6.98 3.72
CA GLY A 18 -12.65 5.73 2.98
C GLY A 18 -12.01 4.62 3.80
N SER A 19 -12.40 3.37 3.55
CA SER A 19 -11.73 2.20 4.14
C SER A 19 -10.45 1.85 3.40
N VAL A 20 -9.35 1.63 4.14
CA VAL A 20 -8.02 1.37 3.56
C VAL A 20 -7.38 0.15 4.19
N VAL A 21 -7.02 -0.84 3.37
CA VAL A 21 -6.22 -1.99 3.78
C VAL A 21 -4.81 -1.83 3.22
N TRP A 22 -3.90 -1.30 4.04
CA TRP A 22 -2.50 -1.11 3.71
C TRP A 22 -1.69 -2.35 4.10
N ARG A 23 -0.90 -2.86 3.16
CA ARG A 23 0.06 -3.93 3.39
C ARG A 23 1.37 -3.50 2.76
N GLU A 24 2.44 -3.50 3.55
CA GLU A 24 3.77 -3.12 3.13
C GLU A 24 4.74 -4.27 3.40
N TRP A 25 5.67 -4.52 2.48
CA TRP A 25 6.63 -5.61 2.58
C TRP A 25 8.04 -5.04 2.52
N GLU A 26 8.73 -5.06 3.66
CA GLU A 26 10.06 -4.48 3.78
C GLU A 26 11.06 -5.22 2.86
N GLY A 27 11.82 -4.43 2.09
CA GLY A 27 12.86 -4.94 1.20
C GLY A 27 12.35 -5.63 -0.07
N MET A 28 11.05 -5.58 -0.36
CA MET A 28 10.51 -6.15 -1.60
C MET A 28 10.55 -5.14 -2.77
N PRO A 29 10.90 -5.57 -3.99
CA PRO A 29 10.87 -4.70 -5.17
C PRO A 29 9.43 -4.38 -5.62
N HIS A 30 9.29 -3.38 -6.49
CA HIS A 30 8.00 -3.03 -7.08
C HIS A 30 7.41 -4.25 -7.82
N VAL A 31 6.14 -4.56 -7.54
CA VAL A 31 5.39 -5.70 -8.13
C VAL A 31 6.03 -7.07 -7.84
N PHE A 32 6.72 -7.22 -6.69
CA PHE A 32 7.42 -8.46 -6.35
C PHE A 32 6.54 -9.73 -6.39
N ALA A 33 5.27 -9.63 -6.02
CA ALA A 33 4.39 -10.78 -5.86
C ALA A 33 4.17 -11.57 -7.16
N PHE A 34 4.25 -10.89 -8.31
CA PHE A 34 4.08 -11.49 -9.63
C PHE A 34 5.40 -11.90 -10.27
N MET A 35 6.53 -11.42 -9.75
CA MET A 35 7.87 -11.69 -10.29
C MET A 35 8.61 -12.77 -9.50
N LEU A 36 8.28 -12.93 -8.22
CA LEU A 36 8.96 -13.81 -7.28
C LEU A 36 8.00 -14.88 -6.73
N GLU A 37 7.35 -15.64 -7.62
CA GLU A 37 6.29 -16.61 -7.25
C GLU A 37 6.70 -17.63 -6.17
N LYS A 38 7.99 -17.99 -6.14
CA LYS A 38 8.54 -18.94 -5.15
C LYS A 38 8.96 -18.30 -3.83
N HIS A 39 8.91 -16.96 -3.73
CA HIS A 39 9.24 -16.24 -2.52
C HIS A 39 8.05 -16.23 -1.56
N GLU A 40 8.29 -16.48 -0.28
CA GLU A 40 7.22 -16.64 0.72
C GLU A 40 6.35 -15.37 0.85
N ALA A 41 6.97 -14.19 0.79
CA ALA A 41 6.24 -12.92 0.79
C ALA A 41 5.20 -12.83 -0.34
N SER A 42 5.50 -13.38 -1.53
CA SER A 42 4.60 -13.35 -2.69
C SER A 42 3.37 -14.22 -2.43
N ARG A 43 3.57 -15.40 -1.84
CA ARG A 43 2.47 -16.27 -1.41
C ARG A 43 1.57 -15.56 -0.39
N LEU A 44 2.17 -14.94 0.62
CA LEU A 44 1.43 -14.20 1.64
C LEU A 44 0.69 -12.98 1.06
N PHE A 45 1.32 -12.23 0.15
CA PHE A 45 0.68 -11.13 -0.59
C PHE A 45 -0.59 -11.61 -1.29
N LEU A 46 -0.50 -12.69 -2.07
CA LEU A 46 -1.64 -13.19 -2.86
C LEU A 46 -2.77 -13.70 -1.94
N GLU A 47 -2.41 -14.25 -0.78
CA GLU A 47 -3.37 -14.68 0.23
C GLU A 47 -4.11 -13.49 0.87
N GLU A 48 -3.38 -12.46 1.32
CA GLU A 48 -3.93 -11.20 1.84
C GLU A 48 -4.81 -10.51 0.79
N PHE A 49 -4.33 -10.41 -0.45
CA PHE A 49 -5.07 -9.81 -1.56
C PHE A 49 -6.36 -10.56 -1.85
N GLY A 50 -6.31 -11.90 -1.90
CA GLY A 50 -7.51 -12.72 -2.07
C GLY A 50 -8.48 -12.61 -0.90
N ARG A 51 -7.99 -12.52 0.35
CA ARG A 51 -8.82 -12.27 1.54
C ARG A 51 -9.52 -10.91 1.45
N PHE A 52 -8.79 -9.87 1.05
CA PHE A 52 -9.35 -8.54 0.82
C PHE A 52 -10.45 -8.57 -0.25
N CYS A 53 -10.19 -9.12 -1.43
CA CYS A 53 -11.18 -9.19 -2.51
C CYS A 53 -12.46 -9.94 -2.08
N ARG A 54 -12.32 -11.07 -1.36
CA ARG A 54 -13.48 -11.78 -0.82
C ARG A 54 -14.22 -10.97 0.24
N GLY A 55 -13.51 -10.23 1.08
CA GLY A 55 -14.14 -9.35 2.06
C GLY A 55 -14.93 -8.22 1.40
N VAL A 56 -14.38 -7.60 0.35
CA VAL A 56 -15.07 -6.54 -0.41
C VAL A 56 -16.31 -7.08 -1.12
N VAL A 57 -16.17 -8.16 -1.90
CA VAL A 57 -17.28 -8.72 -2.70
C VAL A 57 -18.30 -9.44 -1.83
N GLY A 58 -17.84 -10.15 -0.80
CA GLY A 58 -18.71 -10.87 0.14
C GLY A 58 -19.54 -9.95 1.03
N ALA A 59 -19.07 -8.73 1.30
CA ALA A 59 -19.85 -7.71 2.02
C ALA A 59 -21.06 -7.20 1.21
N GLU A 60 -21.05 -7.31 -0.13
CA GLU A 60 -22.20 -6.95 -0.97
C GLU A 60 -23.26 -8.07 -1.04
N GLN A 61 -22.86 -9.32 -0.78
CA GLN A 61 -23.75 -10.48 -0.86
C GLN A 61 -24.25 -10.85 0.55
N GLY A 62 -25.19 -10.06 1.06
CA GLY A 62 -26.10 -10.57 2.09
C GLY A 62 -26.76 -11.85 1.57
N GLU A 63 -26.73 -12.90 2.37
CA GLU A 63 -27.32 -14.24 2.15
C GLU A 63 -26.40 -15.31 1.54
N GLY A 64 -25.65 -15.98 2.41
CA GLY A 64 -25.04 -17.28 2.15
C GLY A 64 -24.57 -17.93 3.45
N GLU A 65 -25.22 -19.01 3.86
CA GLU A 65 -25.02 -19.74 5.11
C GLU A 65 -23.55 -20.13 5.37
N GLY A 66 -22.83 -19.29 6.11
CA GLY A 66 -21.46 -19.53 6.51
C GLY A 66 -21.00 -18.47 7.49
N LYS A 67 -21.28 -18.71 8.78
CA LYS A 67 -20.89 -17.88 9.94
C LYS A 67 -19.57 -17.11 9.73
N GLY A 68 -19.63 -15.78 9.74
CA GLY A 68 -18.43 -14.96 9.76
C GLY A 68 -18.66 -13.45 9.78
N GLY A 69 -19.31 -12.94 10.83
CA GLY A 69 -19.25 -11.52 11.21
C GLY A 69 -20.35 -10.66 10.63
N ASP A 70 -20.90 -9.80 11.48
CA ASP A 70 -21.92 -8.80 11.21
C ASP A 70 -21.54 -7.95 9.97
N GLY A 71 -22.54 -7.38 9.27
CA GLY A 71 -22.41 -6.65 8.00
C GLY A 71 -21.59 -5.34 8.04
N GLU A 72 -20.50 -5.32 8.78
CA GLU A 72 -19.47 -4.30 8.76
C GLU A 72 -18.62 -4.51 7.50
N GLY A 73 -18.69 -3.56 6.57
CA GLY A 73 -17.80 -3.55 5.39
C GLY A 73 -16.32 -3.58 5.79
N VAL A 74 -15.44 -3.72 4.79
CA VAL A 74 -13.98 -3.82 5.03
C VAL A 74 -13.47 -2.69 5.92
N GLN A 75 -12.84 -3.07 7.04
CA GLN A 75 -12.28 -2.14 8.02
C GLN A 75 -10.86 -1.74 7.67
N SER A 76 -10.51 -0.49 7.99
CA SER A 76 -9.16 0.03 7.77
C SER A 76 -8.12 -0.70 8.60
N SER A 77 -6.99 -1.06 7.99
CA SER A 77 -5.87 -1.71 8.68
C SER A 77 -4.55 -1.42 7.96
N ALA A 78 -3.46 -1.23 8.70
CA ALA A 78 -2.11 -1.14 8.13
C ALA A 78 -1.18 -2.17 8.79
N ILE A 79 -0.46 -2.93 7.96
CA ILE A 79 0.54 -3.91 8.40
C ILE A 79 1.80 -3.75 7.56
N LEU A 80 2.95 -3.61 8.23
CA LEU A 80 4.28 -3.76 7.65
C LEU A 80 4.81 -5.16 7.97
N TYR A 81 5.15 -5.95 6.96
CA TYR A 81 5.84 -7.22 7.14
C TYR A 81 7.35 -7.00 7.08
N LYS A 82 8.05 -7.37 8.16
CA LYS A 82 9.51 -7.26 8.24
C LYS A 82 10.22 -8.13 7.20
N ALA A 83 11.36 -7.65 6.73
CA ALA A 83 12.19 -8.38 5.79
C ALA A 83 12.66 -9.71 6.40
N LYS A 84 12.72 -10.76 5.57
CA LYS A 84 13.15 -12.14 5.91
C LYS A 84 12.25 -12.90 6.88
N THR A 85 11.69 -12.26 7.90
CA THR A 85 10.89 -12.94 8.94
C THR A 85 9.39 -12.90 8.64
N LEU A 86 8.93 -11.93 7.84
CA LEU A 86 7.51 -11.66 7.61
C LEU A 86 6.73 -11.45 8.91
N GLU A 87 7.40 -11.01 9.97
CA GLU A 87 6.76 -10.63 11.22
C GLU A 87 5.90 -9.38 10.97
N PRO A 88 4.59 -9.42 11.26
CA PRO A 88 3.71 -8.28 11.03
C PRO A 88 3.88 -7.23 12.12
N ILE A 89 4.00 -5.97 11.71
CA ILE A 89 3.93 -4.78 12.56
C ILE A 89 2.66 -4.03 12.19
N THR A 90 1.70 -4.00 13.11
CA THR A 90 0.45 -3.25 12.91
C THR A 90 0.64 -1.79 13.29
N SER A 91 0.08 -0.89 12.49
CA SER A 91 0.00 0.54 12.79
C SER A 91 -1.35 1.11 12.36
N PRO A 92 -1.73 2.30 12.87
CA PRO A 92 -2.83 3.08 12.29
C PRO A 92 -2.52 3.48 10.84
N VAL A 93 -3.55 3.54 9.99
CA VAL A 93 -3.40 4.02 8.60
C VAL A 93 -2.87 5.47 8.55
N SER A 94 -3.19 6.29 9.55
CA SER A 94 -2.66 7.66 9.66
C SER A 94 -1.15 7.75 9.83
N GLU A 95 -0.50 6.65 10.27
CA GLU A 95 0.93 6.58 10.59
C GLU A 95 1.76 5.88 9.50
N ILE A 96 1.16 5.50 8.36
CA ILE A 96 1.91 4.85 7.27
C ILE A 96 2.89 5.80 6.57
N THR A 97 2.70 7.12 6.70
CA THR A 97 3.63 8.13 6.20
C THR A 97 3.64 9.38 7.06
N GLU A 98 4.84 9.91 7.27
CA GLU A 98 5.08 11.17 7.98
C GLU A 98 5.02 12.39 7.03
N LEU A 99 4.87 12.16 5.73
CA LEU A 99 4.83 13.23 4.73
C LEU A 99 3.59 14.10 4.91
N SER A 100 3.80 15.40 5.02
CA SER A 100 2.73 16.41 4.98
C SER A 100 2.37 16.78 3.55
N ASP A 101 1.17 17.33 3.35
CA ASP A 101 0.73 17.79 2.03
C ASP A 101 1.64 18.87 1.44
N GLU A 102 2.18 19.76 2.27
CA GLU A 102 3.13 20.79 1.84
C GLU A 102 4.47 20.18 1.39
N GLN A 103 4.94 19.15 2.09
CA GLN A 103 6.15 18.42 1.68
C GLN A 103 5.91 17.70 0.35
N VAL A 104 4.76 17.03 0.20
CA VAL A 104 4.37 16.34 -1.03
C VAL A 104 4.29 17.32 -2.20
N GLU A 105 3.62 18.47 -2.03
CA GLU A 105 3.53 19.48 -3.08
C GLU A 105 4.92 20.00 -3.50
N ARG A 106 5.75 20.35 -2.52
CA ARG A 106 7.12 20.81 -2.78
C ARG A 106 7.90 19.75 -3.57
N PHE A 107 7.87 18.50 -3.11
CA PHE A 107 8.60 17.43 -3.77
C PHE A 107 8.10 17.18 -5.18
N MET A 108 6.78 17.13 -5.41
CA MET A 108 6.22 16.99 -6.77
C MET A 108 6.66 18.12 -7.70
N ARG A 109 6.76 19.36 -7.22
CA ARG A 109 7.27 20.50 -8.00
C ARG A 109 8.75 20.32 -8.35
N GLU A 110 9.57 19.91 -7.38
CA GLU A 110 10.99 19.63 -7.60
C GLU A 110 11.18 18.44 -8.56
N GLY A 111 10.40 17.36 -8.39
CA GLY A 111 10.34 16.20 -9.26
C GLY A 111 10.03 16.58 -10.70
N ARG A 112 9.00 17.39 -10.90
CA ARG A 112 8.66 17.94 -12.21
C ARG A 112 9.80 18.75 -12.82
N GLN A 113 10.41 19.68 -12.07
CA GLN A 113 11.54 20.48 -12.58
C GLN A 113 12.73 19.61 -12.98
N ARG A 114 13.00 18.52 -12.24
CA ARG A 114 14.07 17.55 -12.59
C ARG A 114 13.76 16.80 -13.88
N ILE A 115 12.50 16.42 -14.09
CA ILE A 115 12.07 15.72 -15.31
C ILE A 115 12.16 16.66 -16.51
N GLU A 116 11.61 17.88 -16.37
CA GLU A 116 11.61 18.90 -17.43
C GLU A 116 13.03 19.43 -17.74
N GLY A 117 13.92 19.44 -16.75
CA GLY A 117 15.31 19.89 -16.88
C GLY A 117 16.31 18.82 -17.33
N ARG A 118 15.93 17.54 -17.42
CA ARG A 118 16.84 16.46 -17.84
C ARG A 118 16.89 16.32 -19.37
N GLY A 119 18.07 16.60 -19.92
CA GLY A 119 18.41 16.39 -21.33
C GLY A 119 19.10 15.06 -21.69
N ASP A 120 19.41 14.14 -20.76
CA ASP A 120 20.24 12.97 -21.12
C ASP A 120 20.06 11.63 -20.35
N GLY A 121 19.01 11.47 -19.53
CA GLY A 121 18.63 10.13 -19.04
C GLY A 121 19.56 9.46 -18.01
N SER A 122 20.47 10.17 -17.35
CA SER A 122 21.27 9.59 -16.25
C SER A 122 20.47 9.50 -14.94
N THR A 123 20.08 8.29 -14.52
CA THR A 123 19.31 8.04 -13.27
C THR A 123 20.18 7.61 -12.10
N GLU A 124 20.42 8.50 -11.13
CA GLU A 124 20.64 8.09 -9.74
C GLU A 124 19.30 7.73 -9.09
N ALA A 125 19.25 6.62 -8.37
CA ALA A 125 18.08 6.21 -7.58
C ALA A 125 17.91 7.18 -6.41
N ARG A 126 16.85 8.00 -6.46
CA ARG A 126 16.46 8.93 -5.39
C ARG A 126 14.94 8.83 -5.18
N PRO A 127 14.42 9.22 -4.01
CA PRO A 127 12.98 9.15 -3.72
C PRO A 127 12.18 9.79 -4.86
N MET A 128 11.18 9.08 -5.38
CA MET A 128 10.27 9.61 -6.38
C MET A 128 9.17 10.40 -5.69
N LEU A 129 9.56 11.56 -5.15
CA LEU A 129 8.64 12.64 -4.82
C LEU A 129 9.11 13.89 -5.58
#